data_AF-A0A843KCH7-F1
#
_entry.id   AF-A0A843KCH7-F1
#
_cell.length_a   1.000
_cell.length_b   1.000
_cell.length_c   1.000
_cell.angle_alpha   90.00
_cell.angle_beta   90.00
_cell.angle_gamma   90.00
#
_symmetry.space_group_name_H-M   'P 1'
#
loop_
_entity.id
_entity.type
_entity.pdbx_description
1 polymer ?
#
loop_
_entity_poly.entity_id
_entity_poly.type
_entity_poly.pdbx_seq_one_letter_code
_entity_poly.pdbx_strand_id
1 'polypeptide(L)'
;NSLNITPLNPAANDLARLERDVAQLKQGHGIEKMQYNHSTGTIEGLVHFPPAKVIILEGLHPLSTPVLRTLLDFSFFVDPSPDVKREWKMKRDMGTRGYTEQEVRKEMAAREPDYLAYVAPQKAYAQGIIGISFSRFGRELGWKENIYRVSLSMAPLPELHENVLMTFDLGAVLTAHTRPYSVGYMPVMNEGHHMGTLELDGGFPCDAAHELFARLREKTGIDPSALIPTCPLLTPTDIMQLIVCWRIISHRHMLD
;
A
#
# COMPACT_ATOMS: atom_id res chain seq x y z
N ASN A 1 -11.66 -20.85 18.07
CA ASN A 1 -12.81 -20.09 17.52
C ASN A 1 -13.93 -21.09 17.25
N SER A 2 -15.09 -20.98 17.90
CA SER A 2 -16.20 -21.97 17.84
C SER A 2 -16.87 -22.06 16.46
N LEU A 3 -16.68 -21.05 15.62
CA LEU A 3 -17.30 -20.93 14.30
C LEU A 3 -16.47 -21.53 13.15
N ASN A 4 -15.25 -21.98 13.41
CA ASN A 4 -14.31 -22.51 12.40
C ASN A 4 -14.12 -21.60 11.16
N ILE A 5 -14.22 -20.27 11.34
CA ILE A 5 -13.99 -19.26 10.29
C ILE A 5 -12.66 -18.53 10.52
N THR A 6 -12.02 -18.10 9.43
CA THR A 6 -10.79 -17.29 9.51
C THR A 6 -11.12 -15.80 9.69
N PRO A 7 -10.17 -14.96 10.14
CA PRO A 7 -10.37 -13.50 10.19
C PRO A 7 -10.62 -12.85 8.82
N LEU A 8 -10.34 -13.54 7.71
CA LEU A 8 -10.59 -13.05 6.35
C LEU A 8 -12.06 -13.18 5.98
N ASN A 9 -12.79 -14.08 6.64
CA ASN A 9 -14.23 -14.21 6.45
C ASN A 9 -14.96 -12.97 7.01
N PRO A 10 -15.81 -12.29 6.23
CA PRO A 10 -16.58 -11.14 6.69
C PRO A 10 -17.39 -11.39 7.96
N ALA A 11 -17.85 -12.62 8.20
CA ALA A 11 -18.59 -12.98 9.42
C ALA A 11 -17.74 -12.89 10.70
N ALA A 12 -16.42 -12.83 10.59
CA ALA A 12 -15.51 -12.58 11.71
C ALA A 12 -15.35 -11.08 12.05
N ASN A 13 -15.97 -10.18 11.28
CA ASN A 13 -15.77 -8.74 11.37
C ASN A 13 -17.12 -8.01 11.47
N ASP A 14 -17.21 -7.01 12.37
CA ASP A 14 -18.40 -6.15 12.47
C ASP A 14 -18.33 -5.01 11.44
N LEU A 15 -18.54 -5.37 10.16
CA LEU A 15 -18.47 -4.43 9.04
C LEU A 15 -19.57 -3.36 9.11
N ALA A 16 -20.74 -3.69 9.68
CA ALA A 16 -21.82 -2.73 9.86
C ALA A 16 -21.45 -1.63 10.88
N ARG A 17 -20.72 -1.99 11.94
CA ARG A 17 -20.15 -0.98 12.84
C ARG A 17 -19.07 -0.17 12.14
N LEU A 18 -18.17 -0.81 11.39
CA LEU A 18 -17.14 -0.10 10.63
C LEU A 18 -17.76 0.96 9.70
N GLU A 19 -18.83 0.61 8.98
CA GLU A 19 -19.58 1.56 8.12
C GLU A 19 -20.11 2.76 8.90
N ARG A 20 -20.76 2.52 10.05
CA ARG A 20 -21.30 3.60 10.90
C ARG A 20 -20.19 4.49 11.43
N ASP A 21 -19.11 3.89 11.92
CA ASP A 21 -17.96 4.57 12.51
C ASP A 21 -17.26 5.45 11.47
N VAL A 22 -17.01 4.94 10.26
CA VAL A 22 -16.41 5.72 9.16
C VAL A 22 -17.33 6.86 8.71
N ALA A 23 -18.65 6.63 8.64
CA ALA A 23 -19.60 7.68 8.30
C ALA A 23 -19.63 8.82 9.34
N GLN A 24 -19.58 8.48 10.64
CA GLN A 24 -19.49 9.48 11.72
C GLN A 24 -18.20 10.29 11.64
N LEU A 25 -17.07 9.62 11.42
CA LEU A 25 -15.78 10.27 11.25
C LEU A 25 -15.76 11.23 10.06
N LYS A 26 -16.34 10.83 8.92
CA LYS A 26 -16.46 11.68 7.72
C LYS A 26 -17.33 12.92 7.96
N GLN A 27 -18.30 12.83 8.87
CA GLN A 27 -19.13 13.97 9.30
C GLN A 27 -18.46 14.84 10.38
N GLY A 28 -17.21 14.55 10.77
CA GLY A 28 -16.50 15.31 11.80
C GLY A 28 -16.88 14.94 13.23
N HIS A 29 -17.48 13.76 13.45
CA HIS A 29 -17.80 13.26 14.78
C HIS A 29 -16.78 12.21 15.24
N GLY A 30 -16.38 12.27 16.51
CA GLY A 30 -15.55 11.23 17.12
C GLY A 30 -16.35 9.96 17.38
N ILE A 31 -15.65 8.83 17.47
CA ILE A 31 -16.24 7.51 17.67
C ILE A 31 -15.61 6.79 18.87
N GLU A 32 -16.26 5.74 19.34
CA GLU A 32 -15.67 4.76 20.26
C GLU A 32 -15.38 3.49 19.47
N LYS A 33 -14.11 3.20 19.19
CA LYS A 33 -13.72 2.01 18.41
C LYS A 33 -13.22 0.89 19.31
N MET A 34 -13.44 -0.37 18.90
CA MET A 34 -12.83 -1.50 19.61
C MET A 34 -11.31 -1.52 19.41
N GLN A 35 -10.57 -1.89 20.45
CA GLN A 35 -9.14 -2.19 20.36
C GLN A 35 -8.91 -3.70 20.28
N TYR A 36 -8.31 -4.17 19.19
CA TYR A 36 -7.88 -5.56 19.05
C TYR A 36 -6.39 -5.69 19.41
N ASN A 37 -6.07 -6.52 20.39
CA ASN A 37 -4.69 -6.81 20.79
C ASN A 37 -4.13 -7.98 19.97
N HIS A 38 -3.14 -7.70 19.13
CA HIS A 38 -2.52 -8.69 18.26
C HIS A 38 -1.63 -9.71 18.99
N SER A 39 -1.20 -9.42 20.22
CA SER A 39 -0.39 -10.32 21.05
C SER A 39 -1.24 -11.37 21.76
N THR A 40 -2.41 -10.97 22.27
CA THR A 40 -3.33 -11.87 23.00
C THR A 40 -4.44 -12.43 22.10
N GLY A 41 -4.71 -11.79 20.98
CA GLY A 41 -5.82 -12.15 20.08
C GLY A 41 -7.20 -11.79 20.63
N THR A 42 -7.30 -10.81 21.53
CA THR A 42 -8.54 -10.43 22.22
C THR A 42 -8.93 -8.98 21.98
N ILE A 43 -10.22 -8.67 22.15
CA ILE A 43 -10.73 -7.28 22.16
C ILE A 43 -10.61 -6.74 23.59
N GLU A 44 -9.94 -5.59 23.76
CA GLU A 44 -9.59 -5.01 25.08
C GLU A 44 -10.51 -3.87 25.53
N GLY A 45 -11.54 -3.55 24.74
CA GLY A 45 -12.54 -2.53 25.07
C GLY A 45 -12.63 -1.41 24.04
N LEU A 46 -13.32 -0.34 24.45
CA LEU A 46 -13.55 0.85 23.63
C LEU A 46 -12.46 1.89 23.86
N VAL A 47 -12.02 2.53 22.78
CA VAL A 47 -11.08 3.65 22.80
C VAL A 47 -11.66 4.77 21.96
N HIS A 48 -11.65 5.98 22.51
CA HIS A 48 -12.05 7.18 21.79
C HIS A 48 -11.13 7.43 20.60
N PHE A 49 -11.73 7.66 19.43
CA PHE A 49 -11.01 8.00 18.20
C PHE A 49 -11.59 9.29 17.63
N PRO A 50 -10.82 10.41 17.66
CA PRO A 50 -11.31 11.70 17.19
C PRO A 50 -11.36 11.76 15.65
N PRO A 51 -12.19 12.63 15.08
CA PRO A 51 -12.16 12.90 13.64
C PRO A 51 -10.86 13.60 13.26
N ALA A 52 -10.44 13.44 12.00
CA ALA A 52 -9.26 14.10 11.45
C ALA A 52 -9.51 14.54 10.01
N LYS A 53 -8.71 15.51 9.52
CA LYS A 53 -8.79 15.99 8.14
C LYS A 53 -8.47 14.90 7.10
N VAL A 54 -7.65 13.93 7.49
CA VAL A 54 -7.29 12.75 6.70
C VAL A 54 -7.34 11.55 7.64
N ILE A 55 -8.10 10.54 7.26
CA ILE A 55 -8.23 9.28 7.98
C ILE A 55 -7.85 8.16 7.02
N ILE A 56 -6.89 7.32 7.43
CA ILE A 56 -6.48 6.15 6.66
C ILE A 56 -7.19 4.94 7.25
N LEU A 57 -8.06 4.32 6.45
CA LEU A 57 -8.68 3.04 6.77
C LEU A 57 -7.85 1.90 6.15
N GLU A 58 -7.04 1.24 6.96
CA GLU A 58 -6.26 0.08 6.54
C GLU A 58 -6.79 -1.23 7.13
N GLY A 59 -6.72 -2.31 6.36
CA GLY A 59 -7.12 -3.64 6.83
C GLY A 59 -7.50 -4.60 5.70
N LEU A 60 -8.12 -5.71 6.08
CA LEU A 60 -8.54 -6.77 5.14
C LEU A 60 -9.79 -6.43 4.33
N HIS A 61 -10.66 -5.54 4.84
CA HIS A 61 -12.00 -5.26 4.32
C HIS A 61 -12.38 -3.80 4.04
N PRO A 62 -11.47 -2.80 3.88
CA PRO A 62 -11.86 -1.41 3.60
C PRO A 62 -12.77 -1.23 2.37
N LEU A 63 -12.67 -2.11 1.37
CA LEU A 63 -13.44 -2.05 0.12
C LEU A 63 -14.47 -3.18 0.02
N SER A 64 -14.77 -3.86 1.13
CA SER A 64 -15.59 -5.07 1.13
C SER A 64 -17.07 -4.82 0.78
N THR A 65 -17.65 -3.73 1.27
CA THR A 65 -19.07 -3.41 1.08
C THR A 65 -19.28 -2.20 0.16
N PRO A 66 -20.40 -2.12 -0.58
CA PRO A 66 -20.73 -0.94 -1.36
C PRO A 66 -20.80 0.33 -0.51
N VAL A 67 -21.34 0.26 0.70
CA VAL A 67 -21.44 1.41 1.62
C VAL A 67 -20.06 1.95 1.97
N LEU A 68 -19.12 1.09 2.39
CA LEU A 68 -17.75 1.55 2.69
C LEU A 68 -17.10 2.23 1.49
N ARG A 69 -17.26 1.68 0.28
CA ARG A 69 -16.69 2.27 -0.94
C ARG A 69 -17.20 3.69 -1.20
N THR A 70 -18.48 3.97 -0.90
CA THR A 70 -19.03 5.33 -1.05
C THR A 70 -18.50 6.33 -0.02
N LEU A 71 -17.95 5.85 1.09
CA LEU A 71 -17.38 6.70 2.15
C LEU A 71 -15.91 7.05 1.89
N LEU A 72 -15.20 6.31 1.02
CA LEU A 72 -13.79 6.54 0.71
C LEU A 72 -13.65 7.56 -0.43
N ASP A 73 -12.80 8.56 -0.23
CA ASP A 73 -12.46 9.52 -1.27
C ASP A 73 -11.39 8.94 -2.23
N PHE A 74 -10.47 8.16 -1.68
CA PHE A 74 -9.35 7.55 -2.41
C PHE A 74 -9.06 6.14 -1.88
N SER A 75 -8.68 5.20 -2.76
CA SER A 75 -8.45 3.81 -2.35
C SER A 75 -7.29 3.14 -3.08
N PHE A 76 -6.51 2.36 -2.32
CA PHE A 76 -5.43 1.54 -2.85
C PHE A 76 -5.61 0.07 -2.46
N PHE A 77 -5.20 -0.83 -3.34
CA PHE A 77 -5.05 -2.25 -3.04
C PHE A 77 -3.59 -2.68 -3.22
N VAL A 78 -2.98 -3.20 -2.16
CA VAL A 78 -1.61 -3.70 -2.19
C VAL A 78 -1.63 -5.18 -2.56
N ASP A 79 -1.10 -5.51 -3.73
CA ASP A 79 -1.09 -6.85 -4.31
C ASP A 79 0.33 -7.39 -4.59
N PRO A 80 1.07 -7.79 -3.56
CA PRO A 80 2.34 -8.47 -3.76
C PRO A 80 2.13 -9.82 -4.44
N SER A 81 3.10 -10.24 -5.26
CA SER A 81 3.07 -11.55 -5.90
C SER A 81 3.05 -12.67 -4.85
N PRO A 82 2.47 -13.85 -5.17
CA PRO A 82 2.33 -14.94 -4.21
C PRO A 82 3.64 -15.39 -3.55
N ASP A 83 4.76 -15.30 -4.27
CA ASP A 83 6.08 -15.63 -3.77
C ASP A 83 6.67 -14.55 -2.85
N VAL A 84 6.41 -13.27 -3.10
CA VAL A 84 6.73 -12.18 -2.15
C VAL A 84 5.89 -12.33 -0.87
N LYS A 85 4.57 -12.55 -1.00
CA LYS A 85 3.67 -12.79 0.15
C LYS A 85 4.17 -13.94 1.02
N ARG A 86 4.57 -15.05 0.37
CA ARG A 86 5.11 -16.24 1.04
C ARG A 86 6.40 -15.94 1.78
N GLU A 87 7.35 -15.27 1.12
CA GLU A 87 8.66 -15.00 1.69
C GLU A 87 8.59 -14.03 2.87
N TRP A 88 7.80 -12.96 2.77
CA TRP A 88 7.56 -12.04 3.87
C TRP A 88 6.91 -12.72 5.08
N LYS A 89 5.93 -13.60 4.82
CA LYS A 89 5.27 -14.36 5.89
C LYS A 89 6.24 -15.34 6.56
N MET A 90 7.05 -16.06 5.80
CA MET A 90 8.08 -16.95 6.35
C MET A 90 9.10 -16.18 7.20
N LYS A 91 9.65 -15.07 6.68
CA LYS A 91 10.63 -14.25 7.41
C LYS A 91 10.06 -13.73 8.74
N ARG A 92 8.82 -13.22 8.73
CA ARG A 92 8.16 -12.70 9.93
C ARG A 92 7.82 -13.80 10.93
N ASP A 93 7.20 -14.89 10.47
CA ASP A 93 6.63 -15.90 11.36
C ASP A 93 7.72 -16.86 11.89
N MET A 94 8.75 -17.18 11.11
CA MET A 94 9.91 -17.95 11.60
C MET A 94 10.82 -17.08 12.48
N GLY A 95 11.09 -15.84 12.08
CA GLY A 95 12.02 -14.97 12.79
C GLY A 95 11.46 -14.41 14.11
N THR A 96 10.19 -13.99 14.12
CA THR A 96 9.61 -13.26 15.27
C THR A 96 8.70 -14.13 16.14
N ARG A 97 8.15 -15.23 15.59
CA ARG A 97 7.10 -16.01 16.26
C ARG A 97 7.45 -17.49 16.47
N GLY A 98 8.62 -17.93 16.02
CA GLY A 98 9.13 -19.29 16.27
C GLY A 98 8.40 -20.42 15.55
N TYR A 99 7.58 -20.11 14.53
CA TYR A 99 6.91 -21.14 13.73
C TYR A 99 7.90 -21.90 12.84
N THR A 100 7.61 -23.18 12.60
CA THR A 100 8.30 -23.97 11.57
C THR A 100 7.80 -23.60 10.17
N GLU A 101 8.62 -23.84 9.15
CA GLU A 101 8.23 -23.59 7.76
C GLU A 101 6.95 -24.36 7.36
N GLN A 102 6.79 -25.59 7.86
CA GLN A 102 5.62 -26.41 7.60
C GLN A 102 4.34 -25.81 8.17
N GLU A 103 4.38 -25.28 9.40
CA GLU A 103 3.24 -24.61 10.03
C GLU A 103 2.82 -23.37 9.26
N VAL A 104 3.79 -22.54 8.83
CA VAL A 104 3.53 -21.35 8.03
C VAL A 104 2.86 -21.72 6.71
N ARG A 105 3.36 -22.75 6.00
CA ARG A 105 2.77 -23.24 4.75
C ARG A 105 1.34 -23.76 4.94
N LYS A 106 1.09 -24.53 6.00
CA LYS A 106 -0.24 -25.06 6.32
C LYS A 106 -1.23 -23.94 6.60
N GLU A 107 -0.82 -22.92 7.36
CA GLU A 107 -1.66 -21.77 7.66
C GLU A 107 -1.98 -20.95 6.40
N MET A 108 -1.00 -20.74 5.52
CA MET A 108 -1.23 -20.08 4.23
C MET A 108 -2.26 -20.82 3.39
N ALA A 109 -2.09 -22.13 3.22
CA ALA A 109 -3.01 -22.96 2.44
C ALA A 109 -4.44 -22.93 3.02
N ALA A 110 -4.58 -22.88 4.34
CA ALA A 110 -5.88 -22.79 5.00
C ALA A 110 -6.58 -21.43 4.81
N ARG A 111 -5.83 -20.34 4.62
CA ARG A 111 -6.37 -18.97 4.45
C ARG A 111 -6.60 -18.60 2.99
N GLU A 112 -5.95 -19.28 2.04
CA GLU A 112 -6.04 -18.98 0.61
C GLU A 112 -7.48 -18.95 0.08
N PRO A 113 -8.37 -19.91 0.42
CA PRO A 113 -9.76 -19.89 -0.07
C PRO A 113 -10.51 -18.61 0.38
N ASP A 114 -10.38 -18.24 1.65
CA ASP A 114 -11.03 -17.03 2.19
C ASP A 114 -10.40 -15.75 1.62
N TYR A 115 -9.09 -15.75 1.33
CA TYR A 115 -8.44 -14.63 0.64
C TYR A 115 -9.05 -14.42 -0.74
N LEU A 116 -9.13 -15.48 -1.54
CA LEU A 116 -9.69 -15.43 -2.89
C LEU A 116 -11.19 -15.07 -2.89
N ALA A 117 -11.93 -15.52 -1.87
CA ALA A 117 -13.36 -15.25 -1.76
C ALA A 117 -13.68 -13.83 -1.27
N TYR A 118 -12.90 -13.29 -0.33
CA TYR A 118 -13.31 -12.10 0.44
C TYR A 118 -12.35 -10.91 0.37
N VAL A 119 -11.07 -11.14 0.07
CA VAL A 119 -10.05 -10.08 0.05
C VAL A 119 -9.66 -9.73 -1.38
N ALA A 120 -9.25 -10.71 -2.19
CA ALA A 120 -8.82 -10.49 -3.57
C ALA A 120 -9.84 -9.75 -4.46
N PRO A 121 -11.17 -10.01 -4.35
CA PRO A 121 -12.16 -9.30 -5.16
C PRO A 121 -12.22 -7.79 -4.88
N GLN A 122 -11.70 -7.34 -3.73
CA GLN A 122 -11.69 -5.91 -3.40
C GLN A 122 -10.79 -5.09 -4.34
N LYS A 123 -9.80 -5.73 -4.99
CA LYS A 123 -8.90 -5.12 -5.99
C LYS A 123 -9.66 -4.45 -7.13
N ALA A 124 -10.80 -5.01 -7.54
CA ALA A 124 -11.67 -4.48 -8.58
C ALA A 124 -12.20 -3.06 -8.29
N TYR A 125 -12.32 -2.71 -7.00
CA TYR A 125 -12.91 -1.45 -6.56
C TYR A 125 -11.86 -0.42 -6.13
N ALA A 126 -10.57 -0.74 -6.25
CA ALA A 126 -9.49 0.15 -5.87
C ALA A 126 -9.17 1.13 -7.01
N GLN A 127 -8.99 2.41 -6.66
CA GLN A 127 -8.58 3.43 -7.63
C GLN A 127 -7.11 3.27 -8.03
N GLY A 128 -6.27 2.79 -7.11
CA GLY A 128 -4.87 2.44 -7.35
C GLY A 128 -4.55 1.00 -6.92
N ILE A 129 -3.69 0.32 -7.68
CA ILE A 129 -3.20 -1.03 -7.37
C ILE A 129 -1.68 -0.98 -7.28
N ILE A 130 -1.14 -1.39 -6.13
CA ILE A 130 0.29 -1.45 -5.88
C ILE A 130 0.74 -2.91 -6.01
N GLY A 131 1.39 -3.25 -7.12
CA GLY A 131 1.99 -4.56 -7.35
C GLY A 131 3.41 -4.60 -6.81
N ILE A 132 3.79 -5.72 -6.19
CA ILE A 132 5.16 -5.91 -5.66
C ILE A 132 5.64 -7.30 -6.09
N SER A 133 6.77 -7.38 -6.76
CA SER A 133 7.41 -8.64 -7.15
C SER A 133 8.92 -8.56 -6.93
N PHE A 134 9.61 -9.68 -7.00
CA PHE A 134 11.07 -9.64 -6.89
C PHE A 134 11.71 -8.86 -8.03
N SER A 135 12.82 -8.19 -7.71
CA SER A 135 13.59 -7.44 -8.68
C SER A 135 14.10 -8.34 -9.80
N ARG A 136 14.07 -7.83 -11.04
CA ARG A 136 14.71 -8.50 -12.18
C ARG A 136 16.23 -8.55 -12.06
N PHE A 137 16.81 -7.67 -11.24
CA PHE A 137 18.25 -7.55 -11.03
C PHE A 137 18.78 -8.50 -9.94
N GLY A 138 17.89 -9.18 -9.23
CA GLY A 138 18.26 -10.16 -8.20
C GLY A 138 17.13 -10.34 -7.20
N ARG A 139 16.68 -11.59 -7.01
CA ARG A 139 15.66 -11.92 -5.99
C ARG A 139 16.16 -11.55 -4.60
N GLU A 140 17.45 -11.72 -4.37
CA GLU A 140 18.12 -11.50 -3.10
C GLU A 140 18.14 -10.03 -2.64
N LEU A 141 17.96 -9.09 -3.56
CA LEU A 141 17.94 -7.67 -3.25
C LEU A 141 16.75 -7.31 -2.34
N GLY A 142 15.64 -8.05 -2.45
CA GLY A 142 14.45 -7.83 -1.62
C GLY A 142 14.70 -8.05 -0.13
N TRP A 143 15.53 -9.03 0.25
CA TRP A 143 15.81 -9.32 1.67
C TRP A 143 17.05 -8.60 2.21
N LYS A 144 18.04 -8.34 1.35
CA LYS A 144 19.28 -7.65 1.75
C LYS A 144 19.10 -6.14 1.81
N GLU A 145 18.34 -5.57 0.88
CA GLU A 145 18.34 -4.13 0.62
C GLU A 145 16.93 -3.55 0.46
N ASN A 146 15.87 -4.34 0.65
CA ASN A 146 14.47 -3.94 0.46
C ASN A 146 14.15 -3.47 -0.97
N ILE A 147 14.91 -3.95 -1.96
CA ILE A 147 14.70 -3.62 -3.37
C ILE A 147 13.81 -4.68 -4.01
N TYR A 148 12.61 -4.26 -4.38
CA TYR A 148 11.62 -5.04 -5.13
C TYR A 148 11.29 -4.33 -6.43
N ARG A 149 10.73 -5.06 -7.39
CA ARG A 149 10.06 -4.46 -8.53
C ARG A 149 8.65 -4.08 -8.10
N VAL A 150 8.35 -2.78 -8.13
CA VAL A 150 7.08 -2.23 -7.64
C VAL A 150 6.37 -1.53 -8.79
N SER A 151 5.08 -1.82 -8.94
CA SER A 151 4.21 -1.19 -9.93
C SER A 151 3.06 -0.45 -9.27
N LEU A 152 2.67 0.70 -9.79
CA LEU A 152 1.46 1.42 -9.42
C LEU A 152 0.58 1.57 -10.67
N SER A 153 -0.55 0.87 -10.68
CA SER A 153 -1.59 1.02 -11.69
C SER A 153 -2.68 1.94 -11.16
N MET A 154 -3.03 2.99 -11.88
CA MET A 154 -4.08 3.92 -11.48
C MET A 154 -5.06 4.22 -12.61
N ALA A 155 -6.34 4.35 -12.27
CA ALA A 155 -7.33 4.91 -13.18
C ALA A 155 -7.01 6.40 -13.45
N PRO A 156 -7.31 6.92 -14.65
CA PRO A 156 -7.21 8.34 -14.94
C PRO A 156 -8.05 9.13 -13.93
N LEU A 157 -7.42 10.14 -13.33
CA LEU A 157 -8.16 11.14 -12.55
C LEU A 157 -8.65 12.22 -13.53
N PRO A 158 -9.92 12.65 -13.45
CA PRO A 158 -10.53 13.57 -14.42
C PRO A 158 -9.78 14.89 -14.61
N GLU A 159 -9.07 15.36 -13.57
CA GLU A 159 -8.39 16.64 -13.55
C GLU A 159 -7.02 16.48 -12.89
N LEU A 160 -5.96 16.69 -13.66
CA LEU A 160 -4.58 16.70 -13.19
C LEU A 160 -3.95 18.02 -13.63
N HIS A 161 -3.87 18.96 -12.68
CA HIS A 161 -3.33 20.29 -12.93
C HIS A 161 -1.85 20.44 -12.53
N GLU A 162 -1.24 19.39 -11.97
CA GLU A 162 0.13 19.45 -11.48
C GLU A 162 1.00 18.36 -12.11
N ASN A 163 2.12 18.80 -12.69
CA ASN A 163 3.17 17.92 -13.20
C ASN A 163 4.20 17.69 -12.10
N VAL A 164 4.53 16.43 -11.85
CA VAL A 164 5.71 16.06 -11.04
C VAL A 164 6.63 15.23 -11.93
N LEU A 165 7.90 15.61 -11.96
CA LEU A 165 8.90 14.99 -12.81
C LEU A 165 9.82 14.08 -11.99
N MET A 166 10.30 13.03 -12.65
CA MET A 166 11.42 12.22 -12.20
C MET A 166 12.59 12.50 -13.14
N THR A 167 13.77 12.75 -12.59
CA THR A 167 14.95 13.17 -13.36
C THR A 167 16.02 12.09 -13.34
N PHE A 168 16.75 11.94 -14.45
CA PHE A 168 17.83 10.98 -14.57
C PHE A 168 19.06 11.66 -15.17
N ASP A 169 20.19 11.61 -14.47
CA ASP A 169 21.47 12.06 -15.02
C ASP A 169 22.00 11.00 -16.01
N LEU A 170 21.82 11.30 -17.31
CA LEU A 170 22.28 10.42 -18.38
C LEU A 170 23.81 10.28 -18.41
N GLY A 171 24.57 11.29 -17.97
CA GLY A 171 26.03 11.20 -17.87
C GLY A 171 26.44 10.17 -16.81
N ALA A 172 25.83 10.24 -15.63
CA ALA A 172 26.05 9.25 -14.57
C ALA A 172 25.66 7.82 -15.00
N VAL A 173 24.56 7.68 -15.74
CA VAL A 173 24.11 6.38 -16.28
C VAL A 173 25.10 5.83 -17.30
N LEU A 174 25.54 6.65 -18.27
CA LEU A 174 26.43 6.21 -19.35
C LEU A 174 27.85 5.89 -18.87
N THR A 175 28.26 6.40 -17.71
CA THR A 175 29.55 6.07 -17.07
C THR A 175 29.49 4.82 -16.20
N ALA A 176 28.33 4.16 -16.09
CA ALA A 176 28.11 2.91 -15.34
C ALA A 176 28.48 3.00 -13.84
N HIS A 177 28.43 4.19 -13.26
CA HIS A 177 28.66 4.42 -11.83
C HIS A 177 27.40 4.29 -10.97
N THR A 178 26.23 4.17 -11.60
CA THR A 178 24.94 4.00 -10.91
C THR A 178 24.58 2.51 -10.76
N ARG A 179 23.81 2.18 -9.71
CA ARG A 179 23.18 0.85 -9.64
C ARG A 179 22.24 0.63 -10.83
N PRO A 180 22.00 -0.62 -11.24
CA PRO A 180 21.00 -0.89 -12.26
C PRO A 180 19.62 -0.50 -11.73
N TYR A 181 18.85 0.20 -12.56
CA TYR A 181 17.45 0.50 -12.34
C TYR A 181 16.68 0.49 -13.65
N SER A 182 15.36 0.36 -13.58
CA SER A 182 14.50 0.45 -14.75
C SER A 182 13.19 1.15 -14.43
N VAL A 183 12.68 1.90 -15.39
CA VAL A 183 11.37 2.56 -15.37
C VAL A 183 10.55 2.01 -16.51
N GLY A 184 9.37 1.48 -16.22
CA GLY A 184 8.41 0.99 -17.19
C GLY A 184 7.11 1.80 -17.13
N TYR A 185 6.53 2.05 -18.29
CA TYR A 185 5.16 2.58 -18.39
C TYR A 185 4.36 1.70 -19.34
N MET A 186 3.16 1.31 -18.93
CA MET A 186 2.22 0.56 -19.76
C MET A 186 0.79 1.05 -19.52
N PRO A 187 0.01 1.39 -20.55
CA PRO A 187 -1.44 1.46 -20.43
C PRO A 187 -2.00 0.03 -20.29
N VAL A 188 -2.94 -0.17 -19.37
CA VAL A 188 -3.55 -1.48 -19.10
C VAL A 188 -5.07 -1.33 -19.01
N MET A 189 -5.77 -2.41 -19.34
CA MET A 189 -7.21 -2.53 -19.10
C MET A 189 -7.43 -3.46 -17.91
N ASN A 190 -8.07 -2.97 -16.86
CA ASN A 190 -8.41 -3.74 -15.67
C ASN A 190 -9.92 -3.76 -15.48
N GLU A 191 -10.56 -4.92 -15.69
CA GLU A 191 -12.02 -5.09 -15.58
C GLU A 191 -12.83 -4.03 -16.35
N GLY A 192 -12.36 -3.66 -17.55
CA GLY A 192 -13.01 -2.65 -18.40
C GLY A 192 -12.60 -1.21 -18.12
N HIS A 193 -11.85 -0.94 -17.04
CA HIS A 193 -11.30 0.38 -16.76
C HIS A 193 -9.92 0.55 -17.42
N HIS A 194 -9.73 1.64 -18.15
CA HIS A 194 -8.42 2.05 -18.64
C HIS A 194 -7.58 2.56 -17.46
N MET A 195 -6.35 2.08 -17.31
CA MET A 195 -5.42 2.48 -16.26
C MET A 195 -4.03 2.71 -16.84
N GLY A 196 -3.25 3.57 -16.21
CA GLY A 196 -1.80 3.70 -16.47
C GLY A 196 -1.01 2.98 -15.39
N THR A 197 -0.04 2.16 -15.77
CA THR A 197 0.87 1.47 -14.86
C THR A 197 2.28 2.06 -14.98
N LEU A 198 2.80 2.58 -13.86
CA LEU A 198 4.22 2.88 -13.68
C LEU A 198 4.88 1.71 -12.96
N GLU A 199 5.99 1.19 -13.47
CA GLU A 199 6.80 0.15 -12.83
C GLU A 199 8.21 0.68 -12.57
N LEU A 200 8.73 0.46 -11.37
CA LEU A 200 10.09 0.80 -10.96
C LEU A 200 10.79 -0.46 -10.43
N ASP A 201 12.07 -0.61 -10.76
CA ASP A 201 12.90 -1.74 -10.32
C ASP A 201 14.36 -1.28 -10.13
N GLY A 202 15.11 -1.96 -9.25
CA GLY A 202 16.52 -1.66 -8.98
C GLY A 202 16.75 -0.56 -7.96
N GLY A 203 17.89 0.14 -8.04
CA GLY A 203 18.27 1.19 -7.08
C GLY A 203 18.42 2.55 -7.77
N PHE A 204 17.63 3.53 -7.34
CA PHE A 204 17.59 4.85 -7.95
C PHE A 204 18.51 5.84 -7.22
N PRO A 205 19.14 6.78 -7.94
CA PRO A 205 19.79 7.94 -7.33
C PRO A 205 18.79 8.78 -6.50
N CYS A 206 19.25 9.40 -5.42
CA CYS A 206 18.38 10.12 -4.49
C CYS A 206 17.81 11.42 -5.05
N ASP A 207 18.55 12.04 -5.98
CA ASP A 207 18.10 13.20 -6.74
C ASP A 207 17.03 12.84 -7.78
N ALA A 208 16.81 11.57 -8.09
CA ALA A 208 15.82 11.16 -9.08
C ALA A 208 14.39 11.60 -8.72
N ALA A 209 14.07 11.66 -7.42
CA ALA A 209 12.76 12.09 -6.91
C ALA A 209 12.77 13.51 -6.33
N HIS A 210 13.81 14.32 -6.57
CA HIS A 210 13.98 15.64 -5.94
C HIS A 210 12.74 16.53 -6.06
N GLU A 211 12.15 16.61 -7.25
CA GLU A 211 10.95 17.40 -7.51
C GLU A 211 9.74 16.91 -6.69
N LEU A 212 9.59 15.59 -6.55
CA LEU A 212 8.51 14.99 -5.76
C LEU A 212 8.67 15.31 -4.26
N PHE A 213 9.90 15.30 -3.73
CA PHE A 213 10.19 15.75 -2.37
C PHE A 213 9.84 17.24 -2.19
N ALA A 214 10.29 18.08 -3.10
CA ALA A 214 10.03 19.52 -3.06
C ALA A 214 8.52 19.81 -3.07
N ARG A 215 7.76 19.14 -3.94
CA ARG A 215 6.31 19.34 -4.03
C ARG A 215 5.60 18.90 -2.74
N LEU A 216 5.93 17.73 -2.22
CA LEU A 216 5.33 17.23 -0.98
C LEU A 216 5.61 18.18 0.19
N ARG A 217 6.84 18.70 0.29
CA ARG A 217 7.22 19.67 1.31
C ARG A 217 6.42 20.97 1.19
N GLU A 218 6.27 21.50 -0.01
CA GLU A 218 5.51 22.72 -0.27
C GLU A 218 4.04 22.57 0.15
N LYS A 219 3.40 21.44 -0.17
CA LYS A 219 1.97 21.22 0.15
C LYS A 219 1.70 20.89 1.61
N THR A 220 2.59 20.14 2.25
CA THR A 220 2.35 19.60 3.61
C THR A 220 3.04 20.38 4.71
N GLY A 221 4.08 21.15 4.37
CA GLY A 221 5.01 21.74 5.34
C GLY A 221 5.95 20.71 5.99
N ILE A 222 5.87 19.43 5.60
CA ILE A 222 6.69 18.33 6.15
C ILE A 222 7.76 17.97 5.13
N ASP A 223 9.02 17.93 5.58
CA ASP A 223 10.14 17.48 4.74
C ASP A 223 10.14 15.94 4.66
N PRO A 224 9.86 15.33 3.49
CA PRO A 224 9.81 13.87 3.39
C PRO A 224 11.19 13.22 3.52
N SER A 225 12.28 13.98 3.46
CA SER A 225 13.63 13.43 3.68
C SER A 225 13.81 12.82 5.08
N ALA A 226 12.97 13.20 6.05
CA ALA A 226 12.92 12.55 7.36
C ALA A 226 12.58 11.05 7.28
N LEU A 227 11.89 10.62 6.21
CA LEU A 227 11.59 9.20 5.96
C LEU A 227 12.82 8.43 5.43
N ILE A 228 13.80 9.14 4.87
CA ILE A 228 14.99 8.57 4.22
C ILE A 228 16.24 9.41 4.58
N PRO A 229 16.62 9.47 5.87
CA PRO A 229 17.52 10.51 6.40
C PRO A 229 18.96 10.47 5.87
N THR A 230 19.43 9.34 5.33
CA THR A 230 20.81 9.19 4.83
C THR A 230 20.88 8.86 3.34
N CYS A 231 19.74 8.92 2.63
CA CYS A 231 19.50 8.42 1.27
C CYS A 231 20.78 8.03 0.49
N PRO A 232 21.25 6.78 0.63
CA PRO A 232 22.33 6.26 -0.21
C PRO A 232 21.81 5.86 -1.60
N LEU A 233 20.53 5.50 -1.67
CA LEU A 233 19.75 5.20 -2.87
C LEU A 233 18.25 5.25 -2.50
N LEU A 234 17.39 5.43 -3.50
CA LEU A 234 15.95 5.26 -3.37
C LEU A 234 15.53 3.88 -3.90
N THR A 235 14.78 3.13 -3.10
CA THR A 235 14.14 1.91 -3.58
C THR A 235 12.85 2.24 -4.35
N PRO A 236 12.37 1.34 -5.22
CA PRO A 236 11.06 1.46 -5.85
C PRO A 236 9.93 1.67 -4.85
N THR A 237 10.00 1.02 -3.68
CA THR A 237 9.03 1.20 -2.60
C THR A 237 9.02 2.63 -2.09
N ASP A 238 10.20 3.22 -1.86
CA ASP A 238 10.31 4.60 -1.37
C ASP A 238 9.68 5.60 -2.34
N ILE A 239 10.02 5.47 -3.63
CA ILE A 239 9.49 6.34 -4.68
C ILE A 239 7.97 6.16 -4.81
N MET A 240 7.47 4.93 -4.76
CA MET A 240 6.05 4.64 -4.88
C MET A 240 5.25 5.19 -3.70
N GLN A 241 5.78 5.14 -2.49
CA GLN A 241 5.17 5.79 -1.31
C GLN A 241 5.06 7.30 -1.51
N LEU A 242 6.12 7.96 -1.99
CA LEU A 242 6.09 9.39 -2.29
C LEU A 242 5.05 9.74 -3.37
N ILE A 243 4.95 8.94 -4.43
CA ILE A 243 3.95 9.13 -5.49
C ILE A 243 2.54 8.96 -4.92
N VAL A 244 2.31 7.92 -4.11
CA VAL A 244 1.02 7.67 -3.44
C VAL A 244 0.64 8.85 -2.53
N CYS A 245 1.57 9.33 -1.70
CA CYS A 245 1.35 10.51 -0.86
C CYS A 245 0.98 11.74 -1.71
N TRP A 246 1.75 12.01 -2.77
CA TRP A 246 1.47 13.13 -3.66
C TRP A 246 0.10 13.01 -4.31
N ARG A 247 -0.31 11.80 -4.71
CA ARG A 247 -1.65 11.53 -5.26
C ARG A 247 -2.76 11.81 -4.26
N ILE A 248 -2.64 11.31 -3.02
CA ILE A 248 -3.61 11.54 -1.96
C ILE A 248 -3.75 13.04 -1.67
N ILE A 249 -2.63 13.73 -1.50
CA ILE A 249 -2.60 15.16 -1.17
C ILE A 249 -3.19 15.99 -2.31
N SER A 250 -2.79 15.71 -3.54
CA SER A 250 -3.30 16.43 -4.72
C SER A 250 -4.80 16.23 -4.89
N HIS A 251 -5.29 14.99 -4.70
CA HIS A 251 -6.72 14.72 -4.73
C HIS A 251 -7.48 15.43 -3.60
N ARG A 252 -6.93 15.43 -2.38
CA ARG A 252 -7.56 16.10 -1.23
C ARG A 252 -7.74 17.60 -1.46
N HIS A 253 -6.76 18.28 -2.05
CA HIS A 253 -6.85 19.71 -2.38
C HIS A 253 -7.89 20.03 -3.46
N MET A 254 -8.32 19.06 -4.26
CA MET A 254 -9.42 19.24 -5.22
C MET A 254 -10.81 19.12 -4.58
N LEU A 255 -10.88 18.54 -3.38
CA LEU A 255 -12.14 18.38 -2.63
C LEU A 255 -12.44 19.58 -1.72
N ASP A 256 -11.48 20.50 -1.53
CA ASP A 256 -11.66 21.79 -0.86
C ASP A 256 -12.11 22.87 -1.86
#